data_AF-A0A3D9C819-F1
#
_entry.id   AF-A0A3D9C819-F1
#
_cell.length_a   1.000
_cell.length_b   1.000
_cell.length_c   1.000
_cell.angle_alpha   90.00
_cell.angle_beta   90.00
_cell.angle_gamma   90.00
#
_symmetry.space_group_name_H-M   'P 1'
#
loop_
_entity.id
_entity.type
_entity.pdbx_description
1 polymer ?
#
loop_
_entity_poly.entity_id
_entity_poly.type
_entity_poly.pdbx_seq_one_letter_code
_entity_poly.pdbx_strand_id
1 'polypeptide(L)'
;MKTIYKLLIFILLFLPVKFLFSQQPDEKRISIEVSVKDGKNQIVSAVKSYTISYNKTLITPENNKTNEVKAFYISLDFEKQDIPLLKAFVQNKTGLDGQITITDTFGKLPARKIEFKSAVMDLMTDQTTGDYHGMFMNLSCNVLIIDGLKIEH
;
A
#
# COMPACT_ATOMS: atom_id res chain seq x y z
N MET A 1 41.42 -36.13 31.25
CA MET A 1 41.33 -34.75 30.73
C MET A 1 41.13 -34.66 29.21
N LYS A 2 41.93 -35.32 28.37
CA LYS A 2 41.83 -35.23 26.89
C LYS A 2 40.46 -35.62 26.29
N THR A 3 39.72 -36.53 26.92
CA THR A 3 38.40 -37.00 26.45
C THR A 3 37.27 -35.98 26.66
N ILE A 4 37.39 -35.15 27.71
CA ILE A 4 36.39 -34.12 28.05
C ILE A 4 36.45 -32.97 27.05
N TYR A 5 37.65 -32.56 26.62
CA TYR A 5 37.82 -31.53 25.59
C TYR A 5 37.24 -31.95 24.23
N LYS A 6 37.34 -33.24 23.87
CA LYS A 6 36.75 -33.76 22.63
C LYS A 6 35.22 -33.75 22.67
N LEU A 7 34.62 -34.07 23.82
CA LEU A 7 33.17 -34.00 24.01
C LEU A 7 32.65 -32.55 23.98
N LEU A 8 33.39 -31.62 24.58
CA LEU A 8 33.04 -30.19 24.61
C LEU A 8 33.10 -29.55 23.20
N ILE A 9 34.11 -29.91 22.40
CA ILE A 9 34.23 -29.48 21.00
C ILE A 9 33.08 -30.01 20.15
N PHE A 10 32.65 -31.26 20.38
CA PHE A 10 31.53 -31.84 19.64
C PHE A 10 30.23 -31.08 19.94
N ILE A 11 29.96 -30.73 21.19
CA ILE A 11 28.75 -29.96 21.58
C ILE A 11 28.75 -28.55 20.97
N LEU A 12 29.90 -27.88 20.94
CA LEU A 12 30.03 -26.53 20.37
C LEU A 12 29.82 -26.48 18.84
N LEU A 13 30.11 -27.56 18.13
CA LEU A 13 29.93 -27.64 16.67
C LEU A 13 28.45 -27.80 16.25
N PHE A 14 27.56 -28.25 17.14
CA PHE A 14 26.12 -28.42 16.84
C PHE A 14 25.21 -27.33 17.44
N LEU A 15 25.74 -26.44 18.29
CA LEU A 15 24.99 -25.34 18.89
C LEU A 15 24.61 -24.17 17.94
N PRO A 16 25.34 -23.82 16.85
CA PRO A 16 25.02 -22.62 16.08
C PRO A 16 23.90 -22.81 15.05
N VAL A 17 23.46 -24.04 14.76
CA VAL A 17 22.48 -24.28 13.68
C VAL A 17 21.12 -23.64 13.99
N LYS A 18 20.71 -23.56 15.27
CA LYS A 18 19.44 -22.93 15.65
C LYS A 18 19.49 -21.41 15.82
N PHE A 19 20.69 -20.82 15.95
CA PHE A 19 20.86 -19.36 16.00
C PHE A 19 20.91 -18.71 14.60
N LEU A 20 21.20 -19.49 13.55
CA LEU A 20 21.18 -18.98 12.17
C LEU A 20 19.75 -18.76 11.63
N PHE A 21 18.72 -19.37 12.24
CA PHE A 21 17.32 -19.22 11.82
C PHE A 21 16.53 -18.12 12.55
N SER A 22 17.15 -17.36 13.46
CA SER A 22 16.49 -16.18 14.06
C SER A 22 16.52 -14.95 13.17
N GLN A 23 17.16 -15.03 11.99
CA GLN A 23 17.00 -14.06 10.91
C GLN A 23 15.77 -14.41 10.08
N GLN A 24 14.61 -14.51 10.72
CA GLN A 24 13.37 -14.47 9.96
C GLN A 24 13.26 -13.01 9.46
N PRO A 25 13.26 -12.76 8.13
CA PRO A 25 12.94 -11.42 7.66
C PRO A 25 11.57 -11.11 8.23
N ASP A 26 11.41 -9.94 8.86
CA ASP A 26 10.13 -9.48 9.42
C ASP A 26 9.00 -9.91 8.50
N GLU A 27 8.23 -10.93 8.89
CA GLU A 27 7.04 -11.31 8.14
C GLU A 27 6.22 -10.03 8.02
N LYS A 28 5.90 -9.62 6.79
CA LYS A 28 5.18 -8.37 6.53
C LYS A 28 3.89 -8.37 7.35
N ARG A 29 3.99 -7.74 8.52
CA ARG A 29 2.95 -7.75 9.55
C ARG A 29 1.68 -7.06 9.06
N ILE A 30 1.83 -6.12 8.14
CA ILE A 30 0.76 -5.33 7.58
C ILE A 30 0.57 -5.73 6.13
N SER A 31 -0.65 -6.17 5.79
CA SER A 31 -1.13 -6.28 4.42
C SER A 31 -1.90 -5.01 4.06
N ILE A 32 -1.62 -4.47 2.87
CA ILE A 32 -2.31 -3.29 2.34
C ILE A 32 -2.87 -3.68 0.98
N GLU A 33 -4.17 -3.50 0.81
CA GLU A 33 -4.86 -3.77 -0.45
C GLU A 33 -5.62 -2.53 -0.88
N VAL A 34 -5.47 -2.14 -2.15
CA VAL A 34 -6.37 -1.18 -2.79
C VAL A 34 -7.39 -1.95 -3.60
N SER A 35 -8.65 -1.55 -3.53
CA SER A 35 -9.68 -2.07 -4.43
C SER A 35 -10.49 -0.95 -5.06
N VAL A 36 -10.83 -1.12 -6.32
CA VAL A 36 -11.65 -0.17 -7.10
C VAL A 36 -12.79 -0.91 -7.78
N LYS A 37 -13.90 -0.20 -8.00
CA LYS A 37 -15.06 -0.73 -8.74
C LYS A 37 -14.99 -0.27 -10.19
N ASP A 38 -14.81 -1.22 -11.11
CA ASP A 38 -14.85 -1.00 -12.55
C ASP A 38 -16.14 -1.64 -13.12
N GLY A 39 -17.21 -0.85 -13.15
CA GLY A 39 -18.55 -1.33 -13.48
C GLY A 39 -19.05 -2.39 -12.51
N LYS A 40 -19.22 -3.64 -12.99
CA LYS A 40 -19.63 -4.78 -12.16
C LYS A 40 -18.45 -5.52 -11.53
N ASN A 41 -17.22 -5.23 -11.96
CA ASN A 41 -16.04 -5.91 -11.49
C ASN A 41 -15.41 -5.14 -10.32
N GLN A 42 -14.88 -5.88 -9.36
CA GLN A 42 -14.01 -5.33 -8.33
C GLN A 42 -12.59 -5.76 -8.64
N ILE A 43 -11.68 -4.80 -8.76
CA ILE A 43 -10.26 -5.04 -8.94
C ILE A 43 -9.62 -4.85 -7.58
N VAL A 44 -8.82 -5.82 -7.14
CA VAL A 44 -8.10 -5.80 -5.86
C VAL A 44 -6.62 -5.98 -6.15
N SER A 45 -5.80 -5.10 -5.58
CA SER A 45 -4.37 -5.01 -5.84
C SER A 45 -3.61 -4.89 -4.53
N ALA A 46 -2.57 -5.70 -4.37
CA ALA A 46 -1.67 -5.61 -3.21
C ALA A 46 -0.74 -4.41 -3.35
N VAL A 47 -0.61 -3.63 -2.28
CA VAL A 47 0.16 -2.39 -2.22
C VAL A 47 1.26 -2.56 -1.18
N LYS A 48 2.49 -2.12 -1.49
CA LYS A 48 3.62 -2.13 -0.56
C LYS A 48 3.49 -1.03 0.49
N SER A 49 3.10 0.18 0.06
CA SER A 49 2.84 1.31 0.94
C SER A 49 1.88 2.30 0.32
N TYR A 50 1.23 3.13 1.14
CA TYR A 50 0.42 4.23 0.66
C TYR A 50 0.69 5.50 1.47
N THR A 51 0.50 6.64 0.84
CA THR A 51 0.54 7.96 1.48
C THR A 51 -0.73 8.72 1.11
N ILE A 52 -1.31 9.43 2.08
CA ILE A 52 -2.45 10.33 1.84
C ILE A 52 -2.05 11.72 2.30
N SER A 53 -2.29 12.70 1.44
CA SER A 53 -2.15 14.11 1.75
C SER A 53 -3.49 14.81 1.52
N TYR A 54 -3.86 15.66 2.47
CA TYR A 54 -5.01 16.55 2.35
C TYR A 54 -4.51 17.98 2.40
N ASN A 55 -4.76 18.74 1.33
CA ASN A 55 -4.38 20.14 1.26
C ASN A 55 -5.62 21.06 1.28
N LYS A 56 -5.97 21.53 2.47
CA LYS A 56 -7.08 22.46 2.69
C LYS A 56 -6.90 23.79 1.94
N THR A 57 -5.67 24.25 1.68
CA THR A 57 -5.45 25.57 1.06
C THR A 57 -5.82 25.61 -0.42
N LEU A 58 -5.96 24.45 -1.07
CA LEU A 58 -6.48 24.37 -2.44
C LEU A 58 -7.98 24.66 -2.50
N ILE A 59 -8.69 24.42 -1.39
CA ILE A 59 -10.13 24.65 -1.23
C ILE A 59 -10.35 26.12 -0.83
N THR A 60 -10.16 27.03 -1.78
CA THR A 60 -10.58 28.44 -1.62
C THR A 60 -11.94 28.66 -2.29
N PRO A 61 -12.77 29.62 -1.82
CA PRO A 61 -14.05 29.94 -2.45
C PRO A 61 -13.94 30.33 -3.93
N GLU A 62 -12.78 30.85 -4.34
CA GLU A 62 -12.48 31.20 -5.73
C GLU A 62 -12.22 29.96 -6.59
N ASN A 63 -11.50 28.97 -6.04
CA ASN A 63 -11.18 27.71 -6.69
C ASN A 63 -12.34 26.69 -6.70
N ASN A 64 -13.28 26.82 -5.76
CA ASN A 64 -14.45 25.92 -5.65
C ASN A 64 -15.49 26.15 -6.76
N LYS A 65 -15.36 27.19 -7.60
CA LYS A 65 -16.33 27.48 -8.66
C LYS A 65 -16.25 26.50 -9.84
N THR A 66 -15.14 25.79 -10.01
CA THR A 66 -14.94 24.89 -11.16
C THR A 66 -15.15 23.41 -10.84
N ASN A 67 -15.32 23.00 -9.58
CA ASN A 67 -15.34 21.57 -9.15
C ASN A 67 -14.10 20.76 -9.63
N GLU A 68 -13.05 21.42 -10.11
CA GLU A 68 -11.86 20.78 -10.68
C GLU A 68 -10.74 20.61 -9.66
N VAL A 69 -10.81 21.30 -8.52
CA VAL A 69 -9.79 21.18 -7.50
C VAL A 69 -9.97 19.87 -6.76
N LYS A 70 -8.92 19.05 -6.72
CA LYS A 70 -8.88 17.79 -5.98
C LYS A 70 -7.94 17.95 -4.79
N ALA A 71 -8.51 18.12 -3.60
CA ALA A 71 -7.76 18.45 -2.38
C ALA A 71 -7.09 17.23 -1.72
N PHE A 72 -7.43 16.03 -2.15
CA PHE A 72 -6.88 14.78 -1.63
C PHE A 72 -5.97 14.14 -2.65
N TYR A 73 -4.75 13.82 -2.22
CA TYR A 73 -3.75 13.11 -3.00
C TYR A 73 -3.44 11.78 -2.32
N ILE A 74 -3.47 10.70 -3.10
CA ILE A 74 -3.16 9.35 -2.64
C ILE A 74 -2.02 8.82 -3.49
N SER A 75 -0.90 8.51 -2.86
CA SER A 75 0.21 7.82 -3.51
C SER A 75 0.17 6.35 -3.13
N LEU A 76 0.25 5.48 -4.11
CA LEU A 76 0.27 4.02 -3.97
C LEU A 76 1.60 3.49 -4.53
N ASP A 77 2.28 2.66 -3.76
CA ASP A 77 3.54 2.02 -4.15
C ASP A 77 3.35 0.51 -4.23
N PHE A 78 3.74 -0.09 -5.35
CA PHE A 78 3.54 -1.49 -5.67
C PHE A 78 4.88 -2.20 -5.89
N GLU A 79 4.95 -3.47 -5.49
CA GLU A 79 6.10 -4.35 -5.77
C GLU A 79 6.31 -4.62 -7.27
N LYS A 80 5.23 -4.50 -8.04
CA LYS A 80 5.24 -4.68 -9.49
C LYS A 80 4.08 -3.95 -10.14
N GLN A 81 4.16 -3.80 -11.45
CA GLN A 81 3.07 -3.23 -12.23
C GLN A 81 1.77 -4.02 -12.06
N ASP A 82 0.66 -3.31 -11.85
CA ASP A 82 -0.69 -3.87 -11.78
C ASP A 82 -1.50 -3.46 -13.01
N ILE A 83 -1.44 -4.28 -14.05
CA ILE A 83 -2.09 -4.01 -15.34
C ILE A 83 -3.62 -3.89 -15.23
N PRO A 84 -4.34 -4.77 -14.50
CA PRO A 84 -5.79 -4.60 -14.29
C PRO A 84 -6.16 -3.25 -13.69
N LEU A 85 -5.47 -2.82 -12.62
CA LEU A 85 -5.73 -1.55 -11.95
C LEU A 85 -5.44 -0.36 -12.87
N LEU A 86 -4.29 -0.39 -13.56
CA LEU A 86 -3.92 0.64 -14.54
C LEU A 86 -4.96 0.77 -15.64
N LYS A 87 -5.40 -0.36 -16.20
CA LYS A 87 -6.41 -0.38 -17.25
C LYS A 87 -7.70 0.27 -16.77
N ALA A 88 -8.15 -0.01 -15.54
CA ALA A 88 -9.34 0.58 -14.97
C ALA A 88 -9.23 2.11 -14.91
N PHE A 89 -8.13 2.66 -14.39
CA PHE A 89 -7.94 4.11 -14.31
C PHE A 89 -7.79 4.79 -15.67
N VAL A 90 -7.12 4.14 -16.63
CA VAL A 90 -6.98 4.67 -18.00
C VAL A 90 -8.32 4.73 -18.74
N GLN A 91 -9.20 3.75 -18.52
CA GLN A 91 -10.49 3.66 -19.19
C GLN A 91 -11.56 4.59 -18.55
N ASN A 92 -11.46 4.84 -17.24
CA ASN A 92 -12.46 5.60 -16.48
C ASN A 92 -12.01 7.04 -16.20
N LYS A 93 -12.11 7.90 -17.21
CA LYS A 93 -11.70 9.33 -17.12
C LYS A 93 -12.51 10.14 -16.10
N THR A 94 -13.73 9.72 -15.78
CA THR A 94 -14.57 10.37 -14.76
C THR A 94 -14.17 10.01 -13.33
N GLY A 95 -13.20 9.11 -13.18
CA GLY A 95 -12.70 8.62 -11.90
C GLY A 95 -13.39 7.35 -11.42
N LEU A 96 -12.77 6.74 -10.42
CA LEU A 96 -13.17 5.47 -9.81
C LEU A 96 -13.40 5.63 -8.31
N ASP A 97 -14.40 4.93 -7.81
CA ASP A 97 -14.58 4.70 -6.39
C ASP A 97 -13.73 3.53 -5.93
N GLY A 98 -13.16 3.63 -4.75
CA GLY A 98 -12.37 2.55 -4.18
C GLY A 98 -12.14 2.65 -2.68
N GLN A 99 -11.37 1.69 -2.18
CA GLN A 99 -10.96 1.61 -0.79
C GLN A 99 -9.54 1.08 -0.66
N ILE A 100 -8.81 1.56 0.35
CA ILE A 100 -7.59 0.98 0.87
C ILE A 100 -7.96 0.24 2.17
N THR A 101 -7.59 -1.03 2.24
CA THR A 101 -7.78 -1.89 3.41
C THR A 101 -6.42 -2.21 4.01
N ILE A 102 -6.28 -1.98 5.31
CA ILE A 102 -5.05 -2.27 6.06
C ILE A 102 -5.38 -3.36 7.08
N THR A 103 -4.68 -4.48 6.99
CA THR A 103 -4.92 -5.66 7.85
C THR A 103 -3.62 -6.07 8.54
N ASP A 104 -3.65 -6.21 9.87
CA ASP A 104 -2.57 -6.87 10.61
C ASP A 104 -2.73 -8.38 10.45
N THR A 105 -1.75 -9.03 9.81
CA THR A 105 -1.74 -10.47 9.52
C THR A 105 -1.84 -11.31 10.81
N PHE A 106 -1.41 -10.75 11.96
CA PHE A 106 -1.49 -11.42 13.26
C PHE A 106 -2.73 -11.00 14.07
N GLY A 107 -3.60 -10.16 13.53
CA GLY A 107 -4.85 -9.72 14.16
C GLY A 107 -4.67 -8.88 15.43
N LYS A 108 -3.47 -8.37 15.71
CA LYS A 108 -3.18 -7.59 16.93
C LYS A 108 -3.70 -6.15 16.86
N LEU A 109 -3.86 -5.62 15.65
CA LEU A 109 -4.42 -4.29 15.41
C LEU A 109 -5.73 -4.44 14.64
N PRO A 110 -6.74 -3.58 14.91
CA PRO A 110 -7.97 -3.59 14.14
C PRO A 110 -7.68 -3.23 12.67
N ALA A 111 -8.40 -3.88 11.77
CA ALA A 111 -8.34 -3.53 10.35
C ALA A 111 -8.81 -2.09 10.16
N ARG A 112 -8.12 -1.36 9.27
CA ARG A 112 -8.48 0.03 8.93
C ARG A 112 -8.99 0.10 7.51
N LYS A 113 -9.94 1.00 7.28
CA LYS A 113 -10.56 1.20 5.97
C LYS A 113 -10.53 2.67 5.61
N ILE A 114 -10.00 2.95 4.43
CA ILE A 114 -10.00 4.29 3.84
C ILE A 114 -10.71 4.21 2.50
N GLU A 115 -11.81 4.93 2.34
CA GLU A 115 -12.57 4.98 1.09
C GLU A 115 -12.29 6.27 0.35
N PHE A 116 -12.23 6.21 -0.97
CA PHE A 116 -12.07 7.38 -1.83
C PHE A 116 -13.13 7.37 -2.95
N LYS A 117 -13.58 8.57 -3.34
CA LYS A 117 -14.60 8.74 -4.38
C LYS A 117 -14.10 9.55 -5.56
N SER A 118 -14.47 9.12 -6.77
CA SER A 118 -14.10 9.79 -8.02
C SER A 118 -12.59 10.01 -8.17
N ALA A 119 -11.78 9.05 -7.74
CA ALA A 119 -10.34 9.12 -7.85
C ALA A 119 -9.92 9.01 -9.33
N VAL A 120 -9.06 9.91 -9.80
CA VAL A 120 -8.42 9.80 -11.11
C VAL A 120 -6.93 9.55 -10.90
N MET A 121 -6.30 8.87 -11.85
CA MET A 121 -4.86 8.71 -11.85
C MET A 121 -4.21 9.95 -12.47
N ASP A 122 -3.40 10.65 -11.68
CA ASP A 122 -2.67 11.85 -12.13
C ASP A 122 -1.36 11.46 -12.82
N LEU A 123 -0.66 10.46 -12.24
CA LEU A 123 0.64 10.01 -12.70
C LEU A 123 0.81 8.53 -12.37
N MET A 124 1.50 7.83 -13.26
CA MET A 124 2.10 6.53 -13.00
C MET A 124 3.59 6.61 -13.32
N THR A 125 4.40 5.98 -12.48
CA THR A 125 5.84 5.82 -12.70
C THR A 125 6.19 4.36 -12.50
N ASP A 126 6.77 3.75 -13.52
CA ASP A 126 7.33 2.40 -13.45
C ASP A 126 8.85 2.52 -13.37
N GLN A 127 9.46 1.81 -12.42
CA GLN A 127 10.89 1.79 -12.24
C GLN A 127 11.37 0.35 -12.22
N THR A 128 12.36 0.08 -13.08
CA THR A 128 13.06 -1.20 -13.13
C THR A 128 14.57 -0.96 -13.17
N THR A 129 15.30 -1.60 -12.27
CA THR A 129 16.76 -1.70 -12.23
C THR A 129 17.16 -3.18 -12.12
N GLY A 130 18.46 -3.50 -12.08
CA GLY A 130 18.92 -4.90 -12.00
C GLY A 130 18.37 -5.67 -10.79
N ASP A 131 18.17 -5.00 -9.66
CA ASP A 131 17.79 -5.62 -8.39
C ASP A 131 16.46 -5.09 -7.83
N TYR A 132 15.80 -4.16 -8.51
CA TYR A 132 14.58 -3.52 -8.04
C TYR A 132 13.57 -3.36 -9.18
N HIS A 133 12.32 -3.73 -8.90
CA HIS A 133 11.18 -3.41 -9.74
C HIS A 133 10.09 -2.83 -8.84
N GLY A 134 9.38 -1.82 -9.32
CA GLY A 134 8.29 -1.23 -8.58
C GLY A 134 7.52 -0.20 -9.41
N MET A 135 6.27 0.02 -9.01
CA MET A 135 5.41 1.01 -9.65
C MET A 135 4.86 1.96 -8.60
N PHE A 136 4.83 3.24 -8.93
CA PHE A 136 4.18 4.28 -8.15
C PHE A 136 2.98 4.82 -8.93
N MET A 137 1.86 5.01 -8.25
CA MET A 137 0.65 5.60 -8.80
C MET A 137 0.18 6.73 -7.89
N ASN A 138 -0.05 7.91 -8.46
CA ASN A 138 -0.65 9.03 -7.75
C ASN A 138 -2.09 9.21 -8.23
N LEU A 139 -2.99 9.29 -7.25
CA LEU A 139 -4.41 9.51 -7.46
C LEU A 139 -4.84 10.82 -6.81
N SER A 140 -5.82 11.47 -7.42
CA SER A 140 -6.51 12.61 -6.84
C SER A 140 -8.01 12.38 -6.77
N CYS A 141 -8.63 12.69 -5.63
CA CYS A 141 -10.05 12.44 -5.38
C CYS A 141 -10.77 13.62 -4.70
N ASN A 142 -12.11 13.56 -4.68
CA ASN A 142 -12.96 14.62 -4.11
C ASN A 142 -13.47 14.31 -2.71
N VAL A 143 -13.53 13.03 -2.37
CA VAL A 143 -14.02 12.60 -1.06
C VAL A 143 -13.10 11.52 -0.53
N LEU A 144 -12.74 11.66 0.73
CA LEU A 144 -12.00 10.67 1.49
C LEU A 144 -12.82 10.30 2.75
N ILE A 145 -12.94 9.02 3.04
CA ILE A 145 -13.63 8.52 4.23
C ILE A 145 -12.64 7.66 5.00
N ILE A 146 -12.19 8.11 6.18
CA ILE A 146 -11.22 7.38 7.00
C ILE A 146 -11.95 6.80 8.21
N ASP A 147 -12.05 5.48 8.29
CA ASP A 147 -12.72 4.76 9.39
C ASP A 147 -14.14 5.34 9.68
N GLY A 148 -14.86 5.73 8.61
CA GLY A 148 -16.20 6.33 8.68
C GLY A 148 -16.25 7.86 8.76
N LEU A 149 -15.13 8.53 9.05
CA LEU A 149 -15.05 10.00 9.02
C LEU A 149 -14.98 10.49 7.57
N LYS A 150 -16.07 11.07 7.08
CA LYS A 150 -16.13 11.69 5.75
C LYS A 150 -15.49 13.07 5.75
N ILE A 151 -14.53 13.26 4.84
CA ILE A 151 -13.90 14.53 4.52
C ILE A 151 -14.24 14.79 3.05
N GLU A 152 -15.03 15.83 2.78
CA GLU A 152 -15.50 16.17 1.44
C GLU A 152 -15.24 17.64 1.12
N HIS A 153 -15.12 17.92 -0.18
CA HIS A 153 -15.12 19.26 -0.75
C HIS A 153 -15.90 19.29 -2.07
#